data_AF-Q4SYP1-F1
#
_entry.id   AF-Q4SYP1-F1
#
_cell.length_a   1.000
_cell.length_b   1.000
_cell.length_c   1.000
_cell.angle_alpha   90.00
_cell.angle_beta   90.00
_cell.angle_gamma   90.00
#
_symmetry.space_group_name_H-M   'P 1'
#
loop_
_entity.id
_entity.type
_entity.pdbx_description
1 polymer ?
#
loop_
_entity_poly.entity_id
_entity_poly.type
_entity_poly.pdbx_seq_one_letter_code
_entity_poly.pdbx_strand_id
1 'polypeptide(L)' 'MKGEEELKNANQTDLAFKQDWHFHLTKSVFFTPERGEKYICKVTHGDKVQKFEWESSM' A
#
# COMPACT_ATOMS: atom_id res chain seq x y z
N MET A 1 1.97 3.70 -4.38
CA MET A 1 1.63 4.74 -5.36
C MET A 1 2.73 5.79 -5.33
N LYS A 2 3.07 6.38 -6.48
CA LYS A 2 3.91 7.58 -6.57
C LYS A 2 2.95 8.76 -6.76
N GLY A 3 2.76 9.57 -5.72
CA GLY A 3 1.64 10.53 -5.67
C GLY A 3 0.28 9.82 -5.81
N GLU A 4 -0.43 10.09 -6.91
CA GLU A 4 -1.71 9.46 -7.24
C GLU A 4 -1.61 8.33 -8.28
N GLU A 5 -0.42 8.08 -8.83
CA GLU A 5 -0.22 7.02 -9.81
C GLU A 5 0.14 5.68 -9.14
N GLU A 6 -0.51 4.60 -9.58
CA GLU A 6 -0.21 3.26 -9.09
C GLU A 6 1.15 2.79 -9.62
N LEU A 7 1.96 2.20 -8.75
CA LEU A 7 3.24 1.62 -9.14
C LEU A 7 2.98 0.32 -9.91
N LYS A 8 3.61 0.17 -11.07
CA LYS A 8 3.52 -1.05 -11.88
C LYS A 8 4.10 -2.25 -11.12
N ASN A 9 3.62 -3.44 -11.45
CA ASN A 9 4.11 -4.72 -10.90
C ASN A 9 3.94 -4.87 -9.38
N ALA A 10 3.00 -4.15 -8.77
CA ALA A 10 2.61 -4.40 -7.40
C ALA A 10 1.96 -5.78 -7.28
N ASN A 11 2.46 -6.60 -6.36
CA ASN A 11 1.89 -7.89 -6.03
C ASN A 11 1.03 -7.76 -4.78
N GLN A 12 -0.12 -8.44 -4.77
CA GLN A 12 -0.99 -8.54 -3.61
C GLN A 12 -1.11 -10.01 -3.22
N THR A 13 -0.93 -10.31 -1.93
CA THR A 13 -1.17 -11.65 -1.40
C THR A 13 -2.63 -12.03 -1.51
N ASP A 14 -2.91 -13.32 -1.39
CA ASP A 14 -4.27 -13.79 -1.14
C ASP A 14 -4.82 -13.19 0.17
N LEU A 15 -6.15 -13.16 0.26
CA LEU A 15 -6.85 -12.72 1.46
C LEU A 15 -6.72 -13.80 2.54
N ALA A 16 -5.95 -13.50 3.59
CA ALA A 16 -5.84 -14.34 4.77
C ALA A 16 -6.91 -13.97 5.79
N PHE A 17 -7.47 -14.97 6.48
CA PHE A 17 -8.43 -14.77 7.56
C PHE A 17 -7.85 -15.27 8.88
N LYS A 18 -8.21 -14.61 9.98
CA LYS A 18 -7.97 -15.07 11.35
C LYS A 18 -9.29 -15.46 12.03
N GLN A 19 -9.21 -16.30 13.05
CA GLN A 19 -10.38 -16.81 13.78
C GLN A 19 -11.22 -15.72 14.48
N ASP A 20 -10.64 -14.54 14.68
CA ASP A 20 -11.26 -13.35 15.25
C ASP A 20 -11.94 -12.46 14.20
N TRP A 21 -12.22 -13.00 13.00
CA TRP A 21 -12.84 -12.29 11.88
C TRP A 21 -12.01 -11.12 11.33
N HIS A 22 -10.70 -11.12 11.57
CA HIS A 22 -9.79 -10.18 10.93
C HIS A 22 -9.29 -10.73 9.61
N PHE A 23 -9.38 -9.89 8.58
CA PHE A 23 -8.85 -10.16 7.26
C PHE A 23 -7.54 -9.40 7.06
N HIS A 24 -6.57 -10.09 6.49
CA HIS A 24 -5.26 -9.53 6.18
C HIS A 24 -4.94 -9.76 4.71
N LEU A 25 -4.48 -8.69 4.07
CA LEU A 25 -3.86 -8.74 2.75
C LEU A 25 -2.63 -7.85 2.79
N THR A 26 -1.59 -8.23 2.06
CA THR A 26 -0.38 -7.44 1.91
C THR A 26 -0.21 -7.09 0.45
N LYS A 27 -0.01 -5.81 0.14
CA LYS A 27 0.34 -5.35 -1.21
C LYS A 27 1.74 -4.74 -1.17
N SER A 28 2.64 -5.25 -1.99
CA SER A 28 4.05 -4.85 -2.03
C SER A 28 4.54 -4.67 -3.46
N VAL A 29 5.57 -3.83 -3.63
CA VAL A 29 6.19 -3.57 -4.93
C VAL A 29 7.64 -3.21 -4.71
N PHE A 30 8.53 -3.75 -5.53
CA PHE A 30 9.94 -3.37 -5.54
C PHE A 30 10.12 -2.17 -6.48
N PHE A 31 10.72 -1.10 -5.99
CA PHE A 31 11.03 0.09 -6.76
C PHE A 31 12.24 0.81 -6.13
N THR A 32 12.92 1.66 -6.91
CA THR A 32 13.94 2.56 -6.40
C THR A 32 13.28 3.92 -6.12
N PRO A 33 13.31 4.44 -4.88
CA PRO A 33 12.71 5.73 -4.58
C PRO A 33 13.49 6.87 -5.23
N GLU A 34 12.76 7.84 -5.78
CA GLU A 34 13.29 9.05 -6.38
C GLU A 34 13.26 10.19 -5.35
N ARG A 35 14.32 11.00 -5.33
CA ARG A 35 14.42 12.10 -4.36
C ARG A 35 13.35 13.15 -4.64
N GLY A 36 12.65 13.56 -3.58
CA GLY A 36 11.59 14.57 -3.66
C GLY A 36 10.22 14.00 -4.04
N GLU A 37 10.13 12.71 -4.33
CA GLU A 37 8.89 12.04 -4.67
C GLU A 37 8.21 11.46 -3.43
N LYS A 38 6.87 11.49 -3.43
CA LYS A 38 6.05 10.99 -2.34
C LYS A 38 5.49 9.62 -2.68
N TYR A 39 5.67 8.68 -1.78
CA TYR A 39 5.13 7.32 -1.94
C TYR A 39 4.03 7.07 -0.93
N ILE A 40 2.88 6.60 -1.41
CA ILE A 40 1.68 6.40 -0.61
C ILE A 40 1.17 4.96 -0.77
N CYS A 41 0.89 4.30 0.34
CA CYS A 41 0.03 3.12 0.39
C CYS A 41 -1.41 3.58 0.64
N LYS A 42 -2.29 3.43 -0.36
CA LYS A 42 -3.70 3.79 -0.26
C LYS A 42 -4.54 2.53 -0.06
N VAL A 43 -5.36 2.52 0.98
CA VAL A 43 -6.28 1.42 1.30
C VAL A 43 -7.70 1.95 1.20
N THR A 44 -8.50 1.34 0.33
CA THR A 44 -9.94 1.61 0.20
C THR A 44 -10.71 0.39 0.70
N HIS A 45 -11.60 0.57 1.67
CA HIS A 45 -12.44 -0.49 2.22
C HIS A 45 -13.87 0.03 2.42
N GLY A 46 -14.79 -0.37 1.54
CA GLY A 46 -16.11 0.26 1.41
C GLY A 46 -15.95 1.76 1.11
N ASP A 47 -16.60 2.60 1.91
CA ASP A 47 -16.53 4.07 1.77
C ASP A 47 -15.32 4.69 2.48
N LYS A 48 -14.51 3.89 3.20
CA LYS A 48 -13.36 4.39 3.95
C LYS A 48 -12.10 4.35 3.09
N VAL A 49 -11.43 5.50 2.99
CA VAL A 49 -10.13 5.64 2.33
C VAL A 49 -9.09 6.04 3.36
N GLN A 50 -8.02 5.25 3.46
CA GLN A 50 -6.86 5.54 4.29
C GLN A 50 -5.63 5.70 3.39
N LYS A 51 -4.77 6.67 3.71
CA LYS A 51 -3.53 6.95 2.99
C LYS A 51 -2.39 6.92 3.99
N PHE A 52 -1.41 6.06 3.76
CA PHE A 52 -0.20 5.93 4.55
C PHE A 52 0.98 6.42 3.71
N GLU A 53 1.54 7.57 4.04
CA GLU A 53 2.71 8.13 3.35
C GLU A 53 3.98 7.49 3.87
N TRP A 54 4.88 7.10 2.97
CA TRP A 54 6.21 6.64 3.32
C TRP A 54 7.06 7.87 3.64
N GLU A 55 7.38 8.09 4.92
CA GLU A 55 8.34 9.12 5.31
C GLU A 55 9.76 8.61 5.08
N SER A 56 10.57 9.36 4.34
CA SER A 56 11.94 8.99 3.95
C SER A 56 12.96 9.03 5.10
N SER A 57 12.53 8.95 6.35
CA SER A 57 13.43 8.97 7.53
C SER A 57 14.03 7.60 7.85
N MET A 58 14.10 6.69 6.88
CA MET A 58 14.87 5.45 6.96
C MET A 58 16.23 5.63 6.28
#